data_AF-A0A7J8IK68-F1
#
_entry.id   AF-A0A7J8IK68-F1
#
_cell.length_a   1.000
_cell.length_b   1.000
_cell.length_c   1.000
_cell.angle_alpha   90.00
_cell.angle_beta   90.00
_cell.angle_gamma   90.00
#
_symmetry.space_group_name_H-M   'P 1'
#
loop_
_entity.id
_entity.type
_entity.pdbx_description
1 polymer ?
#
loop_
_entity_poly.entity_id
_entity_poly.type
_entity_poly.pdbx_seq_one_letter_code
_entity_poly.pdbx_strand_id
1 'polypeptide(L)'
;MADALRGCVPAFHGVVERDGESYLQLQDLLDGFDGPCVLDCKMGVRTYLEEELTKARERPKLRKDMYKKMLAVDPAAPTEEEHAQRAVTKPRYMQWREGISSSTTLGFRIEGVKKADGSCSTDFKTTRSREQVIRVFEEFVQGDAEVLRRYLNRLLQIRDTLEVSEFFSRHETSWSDNGPSGCVPAVNDACMWARD
;
A
#
# COMPACT_ATOMS: atom_id res chain seq x y z
N MET A 1 12.95 19.86 1.83
CA MET A 1 13.95 18.78 1.70
C MET A 1 14.33 18.66 0.24
N ALA A 2 15.62 18.71 -0.10
CA ALA A 2 16.10 18.35 -1.43
C ALA A 2 16.65 16.92 -1.38
N ASP A 3 15.79 15.97 -1.02
CA ASP A 3 16.13 14.54 -1.09
C ASP A 3 16.03 14.08 -2.57
N ALA A 4 16.83 13.10 -2.95
CA ALA A 4 16.81 12.52 -4.29
C ALA A 4 15.41 11.99 -4.67
N LEU A 5 14.62 11.54 -3.68
CA LEU A 5 13.25 11.05 -3.87
C LEU A 5 12.23 12.13 -4.25
N ARG A 6 12.59 13.42 -4.29
CA ARG A 6 11.66 14.50 -4.65
C ARG A 6 10.90 14.22 -5.95
N GLY A 7 11.57 13.64 -6.95
CA GLY A 7 10.95 13.29 -8.22
C GLY A 7 10.17 11.96 -8.21
N CYS A 8 10.15 11.23 -7.11
CA CYS A 8 9.52 9.92 -6.93
C CYS A 8 8.25 9.97 -6.08
N VAL A 9 7.88 11.13 -5.55
CA VAL A 9 6.70 11.35 -4.71
C VAL A 9 5.89 12.54 -5.24
N PRO A 10 4.58 12.65 -4.92
CA PRO A 10 3.80 13.84 -5.26
C PRO A 10 4.45 15.10 -4.68
N ALA A 11 4.43 16.20 -5.45
CA ALA A 11 4.90 17.47 -4.90
C ALA A 11 4.05 17.89 -3.69
N PHE A 12 4.72 18.20 -2.58
CA PHE A 12 4.08 18.74 -1.38
C PHE A 12 4.13 20.27 -1.41
N HIS A 13 2.95 20.90 -1.36
CA HIS A 13 2.78 22.36 -1.44
C HIS A 13 2.55 23.03 -0.09
N GLY A 14 2.50 22.27 1.00
CA GLY A 14 2.27 22.77 2.35
C GLY A 14 0.97 22.23 2.96
N VAL A 15 0.60 22.79 4.11
CA VAL A 15 -0.64 22.47 4.83
C VAL A 15 -1.62 23.62 4.65
N VAL A 16 -2.87 23.30 4.35
CA VAL A 16 -3.96 24.28 4.23
C VAL A 16 -5.06 23.96 5.23
N GLU A 17 -5.74 24.97 5.75
CA GLU A 17 -6.90 24.78 6.61
C GLU A 17 -8.21 24.93 5.83
N ARG A 18 -9.13 23.99 6.01
CA ARG A 18 -10.50 24.04 5.49
C ARG A 18 -11.45 23.47 6.52
N ASP A 19 -12.56 24.16 6.77
CA ASP A 19 -13.61 23.71 7.71
C ASP A 19 -13.10 23.34 9.12
N GLY A 20 -12.03 24.00 9.58
CA GLY A 20 -11.40 23.75 10.89
C GLY A 20 -10.47 22.53 10.93
N GLU A 21 -10.21 21.89 9.80
CA GLU A 21 -9.28 20.77 9.67
C GLU A 21 -8.07 21.14 8.79
N SER A 22 -6.92 20.53 9.09
CA SER A 22 -5.67 20.72 8.35
C SER A 22 -5.49 19.64 7.29
N TYR A 23 -5.19 20.04 6.06
CA TYR A 23 -5.02 19.16 4.90
C TYR A 23 -3.64 19.33 4.27
N LEU A 24 -3.04 18.23 3.82
CA LEU A 24 -1.84 18.26 3.00
C LEU A 24 -2.21 18.65 1.56
N GLN A 25 -1.62 19.73 1.05
CA GLN A 25 -1.77 20.08 -0.35
C GLN A 25 -0.73 19.31 -1.18
N LEU A 26 -1.19 18.37 -1.99
CA LEU A 26 -0.36 17.49 -2.82
C LEU A 26 -0.65 17.71 -4.31
N GLN A 27 0.35 17.46 -5.14
CA GLN A 27 0.17 17.32 -6.59
C GLN A 27 -0.83 16.20 -6.87
N ASP A 28 -1.81 16.48 -7.73
CA ASP A 28 -2.65 15.43 -8.30
C ASP A 28 -1.82 14.65 -9.34
N LEU A 29 -1.57 13.38 -9.06
CA LEU A 29 -0.81 12.49 -9.94
C LEU A 29 -1.64 12.00 -11.14
N LEU A 30 -2.96 12.21 -11.12
CA LEU A 30 -3.86 11.87 -12.23
C LEU A 30 -4.07 13.06 -13.17
N ASP A 31 -3.69 14.27 -12.75
CA ASP A 31 -3.72 15.45 -13.61
C ASP A 31 -2.79 15.26 -14.82
N GLY A 32 -3.33 15.50 -16.01
CA GLY A 32 -2.64 15.29 -17.29
C GLY A 32 -2.84 13.93 -17.96
N PHE A 33 -3.56 12.99 -17.32
CA PHE A 33 -4.03 11.76 -17.95
C PHE A 33 -5.48 11.91 -18.46
N ASP A 34 -5.82 11.26 -19.56
CA ASP A 34 -7.18 11.20 -20.11
C ASP A 34 -7.79 9.82 -19.85
N GLY A 35 -8.66 9.74 -18.84
CA GLY A 35 -9.27 8.48 -18.40
C GLY A 35 -8.29 7.50 -17.73
N PRO A 36 -7.56 7.91 -16.67
CA PRO A 36 -6.46 7.09 -16.15
C PRO A 36 -6.90 5.75 -15.57
N CYS A 37 -6.21 4.68 -15.97
CA CYS A 37 -6.15 3.43 -15.23
C CYS A 37 -5.11 3.55 -14.12
N VAL A 38 -5.47 3.16 -12.88
CA VAL A 38 -4.62 3.26 -11.69
C VAL A 38 -4.41 1.90 -11.07
N LEU A 39 -3.16 1.51 -10.79
CA LEU A 39 -2.85 0.34 -9.96
C LEU A 39 -2.08 0.80 -8.71
N ASP A 40 -2.52 0.31 -7.55
CA ASP A 40 -1.90 0.57 -6.25
C ASP A 40 -1.19 -0.69 -5.74
N CYS A 41 0.12 -0.56 -5.49
CA CYS A 41 0.96 -1.57 -4.87
C CYS A 41 1.41 -1.11 -3.49
N LYS A 42 1.03 -1.87 -2.46
CA LYS A 42 1.65 -1.74 -1.13
C LYS A 42 3.00 -2.42 -1.11
N MET A 43 4.05 -1.66 -0.84
CA MET A 43 5.43 -2.14 -0.74
C MET A 43 5.75 -2.64 0.68
N GLY A 44 6.71 -3.57 0.77
CA GLY A 44 7.25 -4.10 2.02
C GLY A 44 6.82 -5.54 2.31
N VAL A 45 7.73 -6.30 2.95
CA VAL A 45 7.46 -7.63 3.51
C VAL A 45 6.64 -7.57 4.81
N ARG A 46 6.63 -6.41 5.45
CA ARG A 46 5.94 -6.09 6.70
C ARG A 46 5.18 -4.79 6.53
N THR A 47 3.92 -4.79 6.94
CA THR A 47 2.97 -3.68 6.75
C THR A 47 2.37 -3.17 8.07
N TYR A 48 3.14 -3.32 9.15
CA TYR A 48 2.89 -2.73 10.46
C TYR A 48 4.21 -2.30 11.08
N LEU A 49 4.15 -1.31 11.98
CA LEU A 49 5.33 -0.84 12.72
C LEU A 49 5.67 -1.80 13.86
N GLU A 50 6.96 -1.96 14.19
CA GLU A 50 7.36 -2.78 15.35
C GLU A 50 6.76 -2.26 16.66
N GLU A 51 6.62 -0.94 16.80
CA GLU A 51 5.94 -0.34 17.94
C GLU A 51 4.48 -0.79 18.09
N GLU A 52 3.79 -1.09 16.98
CA GLU A 52 2.41 -1.57 17.04
C GLU A 52 2.34 -2.99 17.59
N LEU A 53 3.36 -3.82 17.36
CA LEU A 53 3.48 -5.13 18.02
C LEU A 53 3.69 -4.95 19.53
N THR A 54 4.59 -4.07 19.94
CA THR A 54 4.87 -3.80 21.36
C THR A 54 3.61 -3.29 22.07
N LYS A 55 2.95 -2.28 21.48
CA LYS A 55 1.69 -1.72 22.01
C LYS A 55 0.57 -2.77 22.09
N ALA A 56 0.47 -3.68 21.12
CA ALA A 56 -0.53 -4.75 21.16
C ALA A 56 -0.23 -5.81 22.23
N ARG A 57 1.04 -6.06 22.56
CA ARG A 57 1.44 -6.94 23.68
C ARG A 57 1.13 -6.31 25.04
N GLU A 58 1.37 -5.01 25.19
CA GLU A 58 1.10 -4.29 26.44
C GLU A 58 -0.39 -4.03 26.67
N ARG A 59 -1.10 -3.58 25.62
CA ARG A 59 -2.51 -3.14 25.68
C ARG A 59 -3.24 -3.60 24.40
N PRO A 60 -3.65 -4.87 24.32
CA PRO A 60 -4.31 -5.40 23.12
C PRO A 60 -5.63 -4.67 22.87
N LYS A 61 -5.70 -3.96 21.75
CA LYS A 61 -6.95 -3.38 21.24
C LYS A 61 -7.57 -4.34 20.23
N LEU A 62 -8.70 -4.92 20.62
CA LEU A 62 -9.46 -5.86 19.80
C LEU A 62 -10.29 -5.15 18.72
N ARG A 63 -10.28 -5.70 17.51
CA ARG A 63 -10.91 -5.14 16.30
C ARG A 63 -11.90 -6.13 15.70
N LYS A 64 -13.19 -5.87 15.89
CA LYS A 64 -14.30 -6.69 15.35
C LYS A 64 -14.41 -6.59 13.83
N ASP A 65 -14.07 -5.43 13.27
CA ASP A 65 -14.08 -5.18 11.83
C ASP A 65 -13.03 -6.02 11.10
N MET A 66 -11.82 -6.12 11.65
CA MET A 66 -10.74 -6.96 11.12
C MET A 66 -11.07 -8.45 11.19
N TYR A 67 -11.69 -8.90 12.29
CA TYR A 67 -12.17 -10.28 12.42
C TYR A 67 -13.20 -10.64 11.35
N LYS A 68 -14.20 -9.78 11.11
CA LYS A 68 -15.19 -10.00 10.05
C LYS A 68 -14.56 -10.08 8.67
N LYS A 69 -13.58 -9.21 8.38
CA LYS A 69 -12.83 -9.25 7.10
C LYS A 69 -12.03 -10.54 6.95
N MET A 70 -11.41 -11.00 8.04
CA MET A 70 -10.62 -12.23 8.05
C MET A 70 -11.50 -13.46 7.80
N LEU A 71 -12.61 -13.59 8.53
CA LEU A 71 -13.63 -14.62 8.31
C LEU A 71 -14.18 -14.66 6.88
N ALA A 72 -14.42 -13.48 6.29
CA ALA A 72 -14.98 -13.40 4.95
C ALA A 72 -14.05 -13.95 3.87
N VAL A 73 -12.74 -13.97 4.13
CA VAL A 73 -11.72 -14.51 3.22
C VAL A 73 -11.42 -15.97 3.55
N ASP A 74 -11.21 -16.26 4.83
CA ASP A 74 -10.90 -17.60 5.32
C ASP A 74 -11.55 -17.83 6.71
N PRO A 75 -12.66 -18.59 6.76
CA PRO A 75 -13.35 -18.89 8.02
C PRO A 75 -12.51 -19.66 9.03
N ALA A 76 -11.48 -20.39 8.60
CA ALA A 76 -10.60 -21.19 9.45
C ALA A 76 -9.35 -20.43 9.91
N ALA A 77 -9.15 -19.19 9.43
CA ALA A 77 -7.99 -18.39 9.80
C ALA A 77 -7.98 -17.91 11.27
N PRO A 78 -9.12 -17.54 11.89
CA PRO A 78 -9.14 -17.12 13.29
C PRO A 78 -8.92 -18.31 14.24
N THR A 79 -8.31 -18.07 15.40
CA THR A 79 -8.23 -19.08 16.46
C THR A 79 -9.56 -19.23 17.20
N GLU A 80 -9.72 -20.29 17.97
CA GLU A 80 -10.90 -20.50 18.82
C GLU A 80 -11.15 -19.33 19.78
N GLU A 81 -10.09 -18.75 20.35
CA GLU A 81 -10.18 -17.56 21.21
C GLU A 81 -10.65 -16.32 20.42
N GLU A 82 -10.13 -16.13 19.21
CA GLU A 82 -10.53 -15.02 18.32
C GLU A 82 -12.00 -15.16 17.88
N HIS A 83 -12.46 -16.40 17.65
CA HIS A 83 -13.88 -16.71 17.39
C HIS A 83 -14.77 -16.40 18.59
N ALA A 84 -14.36 -16.81 19.79
CA ALA A 84 -15.09 -16.53 21.02
C ALA A 84 -15.22 -15.01 21.29
N GLN A 85 -14.15 -14.26 21.04
CA GLN A 85 -14.13 -12.79 21.20
C GLN A 85 -14.77 -12.03 20.03
N ARG A 86 -14.93 -12.69 18.88
CA ARG A 86 -15.35 -12.11 17.60
C ARG A 86 -14.51 -10.90 17.20
N ALA A 87 -13.22 -10.95 17.49
CA ALA A 87 -12.28 -9.86 17.29
C ALA A 87 -10.84 -10.38 17.18
N VAL A 88 -10.01 -9.65 16.46
CA VAL A 88 -8.55 -9.90 16.35
C VAL A 88 -7.79 -8.63 16.68
N THR A 89 -6.50 -8.72 17.00
CA THR A 89 -5.65 -7.53 17.13
C THR A 89 -5.21 -7.04 15.74
N LYS A 90 -4.85 -5.74 15.63
CA LYS A 90 -4.35 -5.19 14.37
C LYS A 90 -3.11 -5.93 13.86
N PRO A 91 -2.04 -6.14 14.65
CA PRO A 91 -0.84 -6.81 14.13
C PRO A 91 -1.12 -8.24 13.66
N ARG A 92 -1.96 -8.98 14.38
CA ARG A 92 -2.39 -10.32 13.99
C ARG A 92 -3.11 -10.36 12.63
N TYR A 93 -4.00 -9.40 12.39
CA TYR A 93 -4.66 -9.26 11.09
C TYR A 93 -3.67 -8.89 9.98
N MET A 94 -2.75 -7.95 10.25
CA MET A 94 -1.75 -7.54 9.26
C MET A 94 -0.81 -8.70 8.88
N GLN A 95 -0.32 -9.46 9.87
CA GLN A 95 0.51 -10.65 9.64
C GLN A 95 -0.22 -11.72 8.81
N TRP A 96 -1.50 -11.95 9.10
CA TRP A 96 -2.31 -12.87 8.30
C TRP A 96 -2.47 -12.36 6.87
N ARG A 97 -2.79 -11.07 6.68
CA ARG A 97 -2.89 -10.43 5.36
C ARG A 97 -1.61 -10.52 4.56
N GLU A 98 -0.46 -10.36 5.21
CA GLU A 98 0.85 -10.49 4.58
C GLU A 98 1.09 -11.92 4.08
N GLY A 99 0.71 -12.93 4.86
CA GLY A 99 0.91 -14.35 4.53
C GLY A 99 -0.05 -14.92 3.49
N ILE A 100 -1.26 -14.35 3.35
CA ILE A 100 -2.22 -14.73 2.30
C ILE A 100 -2.04 -13.96 0.99
N SER A 101 -1.27 -12.87 1.00
CA SER A 101 -0.92 -12.08 -0.18
C SER A 101 0.55 -12.31 -0.58
N SER A 102 1.02 -11.57 -1.57
CA SER A 102 2.42 -11.62 -2.02
C SER A 102 3.39 -10.82 -1.14
N SER A 103 2.94 -10.11 -0.10
CA SER A 103 3.82 -9.26 0.72
C SER A 103 4.98 -10.05 1.31
N THR A 104 4.73 -11.18 1.99
CA THR A 104 5.80 -11.95 2.64
C THR A 104 6.77 -12.58 1.65
N THR A 105 6.30 -13.00 0.46
CA THR A 105 7.11 -13.76 -0.50
C THR A 105 7.79 -12.91 -1.57
N LEU A 106 7.16 -11.81 -1.99
CA LEU A 106 7.63 -10.94 -3.08
C LEU A 106 7.96 -9.52 -2.61
N GLY A 107 7.67 -9.16 -1.36
CA GLY A 107 7.98 -7.84 -0.81
C GLY A 107 7.04 -6.72 -1.25
N PHE A 108 5.89 -7.06 -1.85
CA PHE A 108 4.81 -6.13 -2.15
C PHE A 108 3.50 -6.89 -2.39
N ARG A 109 2.37 -6.20 -2.41
CA ARG A 109 1.07 -6.73 -2.86
C ARG A 109 0.26 -5.68 -3.58
N ILE A 110 -0.63 -6.12 -4.47
CA ILE A 110 -1.59 -5.25 -5.16
C ILE A 110 -2.76 -4.99 -4.21
N GLU A 111 -3.09 -3.73 -3.96
CA GLU A 111 -4.22 -3.35 -3.09
C GLU A 111 -5.47 -2.99 -3.91
N GLY A 112 -5.29 -2.41 -5.10
CA GLY A 112 -6.40 -2.00 -5.94
C GLY A 112 -6.02 -1.70 -7.38
N VAL A 113 -7.01 -1.82 -8.26
CA VAL A 113 -6.93 -1.44 -9.68
C VAL A 113 -8.20 -0.67 -10.03
N LYS A 114 -8.04 0.52 -10.58
CA LYS A 114 -9.09 1.32 -11.23
C LYS A 114 -8.80 1.32 -12.74
N LYS A 115 -9.80 1.08 -13.56
CA LYS A 115 -9.68 1.12 -15.03
C LYS A 115 -10.31 2.38 -15.59
N ALA A 116 -9.96 2.70 -16.85
CA ALA A 116 -10.48 3.84 -17.60
C ALA A 116 -12.02 3.79 -17.74
N ASP A 117 -12.61 2.60 -17.80
CA ASP A 117 -14.06 2.38 -17.86
C ASP A 117 -14.79 2.70 -16.53
N GLY A 118 -14.06 3.14 -15.50
CA GLY A 118 -14.58 3.47 -14.18
C GLY A 118 -14.70 2.28 -13.23
N SER A 119 -14.47 1.06 -13.70
CA SER A 119 -14.46 -0.13 -12.82
C SER A 119 -13.31 -0.05 -11.83
N CYS A 120 -13.57 -0.48 -10.59
CA CYS A 120 -12.59 -0.53 -9.51
C CYS A 120 -12.64 -1.89 -8.83
N SER A 121 -11.50 -2.56 -8.74
CA SER A 121 -11.33 -3.80 -8.01
C SER A 121 -10.34 -3.59 -6.86
N THR A 122 -10.71 -4.10 -5.70
CA THR A 122 -9.80 -4.24 -4.55
C THR A 122 -9.65 -5.70 -4.16
N ASP A 123 -10.08 -6.63 -5.02
CA ASP A 123 -10.18 -8.06 -4.71
C ASP A 123 -8.90 -8.85 -4.96
N PHE A 124 -7.83 -8.39 -4.32
CA PHE A 124 -6.48 -8.96 -4.44
C PHE A 124 -5.96 -9.54 -3.13
N LYS A 125 -6.86 -9.81 -2.16
CA LYS A 125 -6.48 -10.20 -0.79
C LYS A 125 -5.68 -11.51 -0.75
N THR A 126 -5.96 -12.40 -1.70
CA THR A 126 -5.33 -13.72 -1.85
C THR A 126 -4.42 -13.81 -3.09
N THR A 127 -4.12 -12.68 -3.74
CA THR A 127 -3.15 -12.61 -4.83
C THR A 127 -1.76 -12.75 -4.25
N ARG A 128 -1.16 -13.94 -4.39
CA ARG A 128 0.07 -14.32 -3.68
C ARG A 128 1.16 -14.86 -4.58
N SER A 129 0.83 -15.74 -5.53
CA SER A 129 1.84 -16.35 -6.39
C SER A 129 2.37 -15.33 -7.42
N ARG A 130 3.60 -15.55 -7.89
CA ARG A 130 4.20 -14.70 -8.92
C ARG A 130 3.34 -14.68 -10.19
N GLU A 131 2.78 -15.82 -10.56
CA GLU A 131 1.92 -15.98 -11.74
C GLU A 131 0.60 -15.22 -11.57
N GLN A 132 0.00 -15.23 -10.38
CA GLN A 132 -1.20 -14.43 -10.11
C GLN A 132 -0.91 -12.94 -10.23
N VAL A 133 0.21 -12.47 -9.65
CA VAL A 133 0.63 -11.07 -9.75
C VAL A 133 0.88 -10.67 -11.21
N ILE A 134 1.59 -11.49 -11.98
CA ILE A 134 1.84 -11.24 -13.40
C ILE A 134 0.53 -11.11 -14.16
N ARG A 135 -0.45 -11.99 -13.94
CA ARG A 135 -1.76 -11.89 -14.61
C ARG A 135 -2.48 -10.58 -14.32
N VAL A 136 -2.41 -10.07 -13.09
CA VAL A 136 -3.01 -8.77 -12.76
C VAL A 136 -2.31 -7.64 -13.51
N PHE A 137 -0.98 -7.66 -13.61
CA PHE A 137 -0.24 -6.68 -14.41
C PHE A 137 -0.54 -6.80 -15.91
N GLU A 138 -0.61 -8.02 -16.46
CA GLU A 138 -0.98 -8.26 -17.86
C GLU A 138 -2.36 -7.72 -18.19
N GLU A 139 -3.35 -7.96 -17.32
CA GLU A 139 -4.71 -7.41 -17.46
C GLU A 139 -4.72 -5.88 -17.32
N PHE A 140 -3.91 -5.33 -16.42
CA PHE A 140 -3.81 -3.89 -16.19
C PHE A 140 -3.22 -3.14 -17.40
N VAL A 141 -2.14 -3.66 -17.99
CA VAL A 141 -1.49 -3.04 -19.16
C VAL A 141 -2.17 -3.38 -20.48
N GLN A 142 -3.07 -4.37 -20.51
CA GLN A 142 -3.85 -4.77 -21.69
C GLN A 142 -3.01 -5.03 -22.95
N GLY A 143 -1.80 -5.57 -22.77
CA GLY A 143 -0.86 -5.84 -23.87
C GLY A 143 -0.10 -4.63 -24.41
N ASP A 144 -0.25 -3.45 -23.81
CA ASP A 144 0.51 -2.25 -24.19
C ASP A 144 1.98 -2.37 -23.76
N ALA A 145 2.82 -2.78 -24.70
CA ALA A 145 4.25 -2.98 -24.48
C ALA A 145 4.99 -1.66 -24.20
N GLU A 146 4.49 -0.52 -24.69
CA GLU A 146 5.12 0.77 -24.44
C GLU A 146 4.87 1.24 -23.01
N VAL A 147 3.64 1.12 -22.52
CA VAL A 147 3.31 1.38 -21.12
C VAL A 147 4.15 0.50 -20.20
N LEU A 148 4.19 -0.81 -20.48
CA LEU A 148 4.98 -1.76 -19.67
C LEU A 148 6.46 -1.36 -19.62
N ARG A 149 7.04 -0.96 -20.76
CA ARG A 149 8.43 -0.48 -20.85
C ARG A 149 8.64 0.81 -20.04
N ARG A 150 7.70 1.76 -20.10
CA ARG A 150 7.76 3.02 -19.34
C ARG A 150 7.72 2.74 -17.84
N TYR A 151 6.85 1.85 -17.38
CA TYR A 151 6.79 1.43 -15.98
C TYR A 151 8.08 0.74 -15.52
N LEU A 152 8.64 -0.16 -16.32
CA LEU A 152 9.90 -0.81 -15.97
C LEU A 152 11.05 0.19 -15.86
N ASN A 153 11.18 1.11 -16.82
CA ASN A 153 12.21 2.16 -16.76
C ASN A 153 12.03 3.06 -15.54
N ARG A 154 10.78 3.40 -15.21
CA ARG A 154 10.46 4.21 -14.03
C ARG A 154 10.80 3.48 -12.73
N LEU A 155 10.49 2.19 -12.62
CA LEU A 155 10.86 1.35 -11.48
C LEU A 155 12.37 1.29 -11.28
N LEU A 156 13.13 1.10 -12.36
CA LEU A 156 14.60 1.09 -12.31
C LEU A 156 15.13 2.44 -11.81
N GLN A 157 14.61 3.55 -12.34
CA GLN A 157 14.98 4.89 -11.87
C GLN A 157 14.63 5.10 -10.37
N ILE A 158 13.45 4.67 -9.93
CA ILE A 158 13.03 4.78 -8.52
C ILE A 158 13.98 3.99 -7.63
N ARG A 159 14.33 2.74 -8.01
CA ARG A 159 15.30 1.93 -7.28
C ARG A 159 16.64 2.64 -7.15
N ASP A 160 17.20 3.12 -8.26
CA ASP A 160 18.50 3.80 -8.27
C ASP A 160 18.46 5.08 -7.41
N THR A 161 17.31 5.75 -7.35
CA THR A 161 17.08 6.94 -6.50
C THR A 161 16.99 6.56 -5.01
N LEU A 162 16.32 5.45 -4.69
CA LEU A 162 16.19 4.93 -3.31
C LEU A 162 17.56 4.55 -2.74
N GLU A 163 18.44 3.97 -3.55
CA GLU A 163 19.79 3.53 -3.14
C GLU A 163 20.70 4.69 -2.70
N VAL A 164 20.46 5.91 -3.20
CA VAL A 164 21.25 7.12 -2.87
C VAL A 164 20.50 8.10 -1.96
N SER A 165 19.26 7.79 -1.58
CA SER A 165 18.43 8.68 -0.75
C SER A 165 18.84 8.62 0.71
N GLU A 166 19.24 9.77 1.26
CA GLU A 166 19.48 9.94 2.70
C GLU A 166 18.19 9.80 3.52
N PHE A 167 17.05 10.23 2.96
CA PHE A 167 15.77 9.99 3.61
C PHE A 167 15.50 8.49 3.71
N PHE A 168 15.58 7.75 2.61
CA PHE A 168 15.24 6.33 2.61
C PHE A 168 16.15 5.51 3.51
N SER A 169 17.46 5.78 3.51
CA SER A 169 18.42 5.04 4.34
C SER A 169 18.24 5.24 5.84
N ARG A 170 17.56 6.32 6.26
CA ARG A 170 17.37 6.69 7.68
C ARG A 170 15.97 6.40 8.22
N HIS A 171 15.04 5.97 7.37
CA HIS A 171 13.65 5.79 7.77
C HIS A 171 13.19 4.35 7.53
N GLU A 172 12.55 3.77 8.55
CA GLU A 172 11.73 2.58 8.33
C GLU A 172 10.48 2.99 7.55
N THR A 173 10.38 2.55 6.30
CA THR A 173 9.25 2.82 5.43
C THR A 173 8.20 1.71 5.56
N SER A 174 7.48 1.65 6.68
CA SER A 174 6.32 0.77 6.86
C SER A 174 5.02 1.58 6.96
N TRP A 175 3.94 1.05 6.37
CA TRP A 175 2.63 1.70 6.38
C TRP A 175 1.90 1.40 7.69
N SER A 176 1.31 2.41 8.33
CA SER A 176 0.35 2.19 9.40
C SER A 176 -0.76 3.25 9.36
N ASP A 177 -2.02 2.80 9.32
CA ASP A 177 -3.22 3.64 9.38
C ASP A 177 -3.33 4.50 10.67
N ASN A 178 -2.43 4.33 11.66
CA ASN A 178 -2.51 4.99 12.97
C ASN A 178 -1.19 5.65 13.41
N GLY A 179 -0.37 6.14 12.48
CA GLY A 179 0.76 6.99 12.85
C GLY A 179 0.29 8.27 13.54
N PRO A 180 0.99 8.78 14.59
CA PRO A 180 0.80 10.16 15.01
C PRO A 180 1.07 11.07 13.80
N SER A 181 0.47 12.25 13.80
CA SER A 181 0.41 13.28 12.74
C SER A 181 1.77 13.85 12.25
N GLY A 182 2.73 12.98 11.96
CA GLY A 182 4.09 13.27 11.52
C GLY A 182 4.78 12.14 10.75
N CYS A 183 4.16 10.96 10.57
CA CYS A 183 4.65 9.96 9.63
C CYS A 183 4.27 10.40 8.21
N VAL A 184 5.25 10.86 7.44
CA VAL A 184 5.08 11.27 6.03
C VAL A 184 4.44 10.11 5.25
N PRO A 185 3.19 10.24 4.76
CA PRO A 185 2.52 9.18 4.01
C PRO A 185 3.19 8.88 2.65
N ALA A 186 4.11 9.73 2.22
CA ALA A 186 4.47 9.90 0.82
C ALA A 186 5.33 8.79 0.20
N VAL A 187 5.87 7.85 0.97
CA VAL A 187 6.75 6.79 0.42
C VAL A 187 6.07 5.42 0.37
N ASN A 188 4.84 5.25 0.88
CA ASN A 188 4.15 3.95 0.86
C ASN A 188 2.80 3.92 0.14
N ASP A 189 2.35 5.05 -0.43
CA ASP A 189 1.45 5.06 -1.60
C ASP A 189 2.26 4.97 -2.93
N ALA A 190 3.55 4.59 -2.82
CA ALA A 190 4.62 4.95 -3.76
C ALA A 190 4.74 4.10 -5.02
N CYS A 191 3.64 3.58 -5.53
CA CYS A 191 3.58 3.02 -6.87
C CYS A 191 2.16 3.17 -7.42
N MET A 192 1.62 4.40 -7.40
CA MET A 192 0.43 4.70 -8.17
C MET A 192 0.82 4.72 -9.65
N TRP A 193 0.49 3.64 -10.36
CA TRP A 193 0.74 3.53 -11.79
C TRP A 193 -0.47 4.05 -12.53
N ALA A 194 -0.35 5.23 -13.12
CA ALA A 194 -1.36 5.79 -14.01
C ALA A 194 -0.99 5.51 -15.47
N ARG A 195 -1.97 5.18 -16.31
CA ARG A 195 -1.87 5.18 -17.78
C ARG A 195 -3.19 5.66 -18.37
N ASP A 196 -3.12 6.19 -19.59
CA ASP A 196 -4.28 6.28 -20.47
C ASP A 196 -4.65 4.88 -21.01
#